data_AF-A0A2V3ZI90-F1
#
_entry.id   AF-A0A2V3ZI90-F1
#
_cell.length_a   1.000
_cell.length_b   1.000
_cell.length_c   1.000
_cell.angle_alpha   90.00
_cell.angle_beta   90.00
_cell.angle_gamma   90.00
#
_symmetry.space_group_name_H-M   'P 1'
#
loop_
_entity.id
_entity.type
_entity.pdbx_description
1 polymer ?
#
loop_
_entity_poly.entity_id
_entity_poly.type
_entity_poly.pdbx_seq_one_letter_code
_entity_poly.pdbx_strand_id
1 'polypeptide(L)' 'METLLVILAVLFLALIIIIPLAEKYAPRGEPRDYSKITRWIIPLMALAIVLQLVRHYFM' A
#
# COMPACT_ATOMS: atom_id res chain seq x y z
N MET A 1 -20.27 -14.65 -13.84
CA MET A 1 -19.76 -13.69 -14.85
C MET A 1 -20.25 -12.27 -14.58
N GLU A 2 -21.54 -12.08 -14.31
CA GLU A 2 -22.13 -10.78 -13.98
C GLU A 2 -21.45 -10.08 -12.78
N THR A 3 -21.26 -10.78 -11.66
CA THR A 3 -20.59 -10.23 -10.47
C THR A 3 -19.16 -9.77 -10.73
N LEU A 4 -18.42 -10.50 -11.57
CA LEU A 4 -17.04 -10.16 -11.95
C LEU A 4 -17.02 -8.83 -12.73
N LEU A 5 -17.94 -8.67 -13.68
CA LEU A 5 -18.06 -7.46 -14.49
C LEU A 5 -18.47 -6.25 -13.66
N VAL A 6 -19.38 -6.44 -12.69
CA VAL A 6 -19.78 -5.38 -11.75
C VAL A 6 -18.60 -4.95 -10.87
N ILE A 7 -17.84 -5.90 -10.31
CA ILE A 7 -16.64 -5.56 -9.51
C ILE A 7 -15.64 -4.79 -10.36
N LEU A 8 -15.38 -5.22 -11.59
CA LEU A 8 -14.48 -4.53 -12.52
C LEU A 8 -14.95 -3.10 -12.83
N ALA A 9 -16.24 -2.91 -13.09
CA ALA A 9 -16.81 -1.59 -13.37
C ALA A 9 -16.71 -0.66 -12.15
N VAL A 10 -16.98 -1.17 -10.95
CA VAL A 10 -16.86 -0.41 -9.69
C VAL A 10 -15.40 -0.05 -9.42
N LEU A 11 -14.47 -0.97 -9.59
CA LEU A 11 -13.03 -0.71 -9.43
C LEU A 11 -12.54 0.32 -10.45
N PHE A 12 -13.00 0.24 -11.69
CA PHE A 12 -12.64 1.19 -12.74
C PHE A 12 -13.14 2.60 -12.42
N LEU A 13 -14.41 2.74 -11.98
CA LEU A 13 -14.96 4.00 -11.51
C LEU A 13 -14.23 4.54 -10.28
N ALA A 14 -13.88 3.66 -9.33
CA ALA A 14 -13.12 4.05 -8.15
C ALA A 14 -11.76 4.65 -8.53
N LEU A 15 -11.05 4.05 -9.49
CA LEU A 15 -9.79 4.60 -10.01
C LEU A 15 -9.98 5.96 -10.68
N ILE A 16 -11.02 6.11 -11.52
CA ILE A 16 -11.33 7.39 -12.18
C ILE A 16 -11.58 8.51 -11.17
N ILE A 17 -12.18 8.21 -10.02
CA ILE A 17 -12.45 9.21 -8.98
C ILE A 17 -11.19 9.46 -8.12
N ILE A 18 -10.48 8.40 -7.74
CA ILE A 18 -9.32 8.48 -6.84
C ILE A 18 -8.14 9.19 -7.51
N ILE A 19 -7.89 8.99 -8.80
CA ILE A 19 -6.78 9.63 -9.52
C ILE A 19 -6.84 11.18 -9.44
N PRO A 20 -7.90 11.86 -9.90
CA PRO A 20 -7.99 13.31 -9.84
C PRO A 20 -8.08 13.82 -8.41
N LEU A 21 -8.65 13.03 -7.48
CA LEU A 21 -8.64 13.35 -6.05
C LEU A 21 -7.20 13.32 -5.52
N ALA A 22 -6.46 12.25 -5.78
CA ALA A 22 -5.07 12.13 -5.41
C ALA A 22 -4.23 13.26 -6.00
N GLU A 23 -4.42 13.63 -7.27
CA GLU A 23 -3.70 14.76 -7.90
C GLU A 23 -4.09 16.13 -7.33
N LYS A 24 -5.38 16.34 -6.99
CA LYS A 24 -5.88 17.61 -6.44
C LYS A 24 -5.45 17.82 -4.98
N TYR A 25 -5.44 16.74 -4.20
CA TYR A 25 -5.11 16.78 -2.78
C TYR A 25 -3.66 16.34 -2.50
N ALA A 26 -2.91 15.89 -3.50
CA ALA A 26 -1.48 15.67 -3.38
C ALA A 26 -0.77 17.00 -3.12
N PRO A 27 0.08 17.08 -2.09
CA PRO A 27 0.92 18.25 -1.86
C PRO A 27 1.80 18.50 -3.09
N ARG A 28 1.62 19.65 -3.76
CA ARG A 28 2.24 19.98 -5.06
C ARG A 28 3.73 20.35 -5.01
N GLY A 29 4.46 20.07 -3.93
CA GLY A 29 5.84 20.53 -3.87
C GLY A 29 6.61 20.27 -2.59
N GLU A 30 6.06 19.53 -1.63
CA GLU A 30 6.88 19.08 -0.52
C GLU A 30 7.72 17.89 -1.03
N PRO A 31 9.07 17.94 -0.99
CA PRO A 31 9.85 16.73 -1.07
C PRO A 31 9.43 15.89 0.13
N ARG A 32 8.50 14.95 -0.08
CA ARG A 32 8.06 14.03 0.96
C ARG A 32 9.32 13.32 1.42
N ASP A 33 9.81 13.70 2.60
CA ASP A 33 11.00 13.11 3.20
C ASP A 33 10.63 11.71 3.69
N TYR A 34 10.61 10.78 2.72
CA TYR A 34 10.44 9.37 2.97
C TYR A 34 11.70 8.76 3.57
N SER A 35 12.81 9.49 3.71
CA SER A 35 14.06 8.97 4.28
C SER A 35 13.83 8.41 5.68
N LYS A 36 12.99 9.09 6.48
CA LYS A 36 12.61 8.63 7.82
C LYS A 36 11.80 7.34 7.79
N ILE A 37 10.89 7.18 6.83
CA ILE A 37 10.04 5.99 6.69
C ILE A 37 10.85 4.82 6.14
N THR A 38 11.66 5.06 5.11
CA THR A 38 12.54 4.06 4.48
C THR A 38 13.54 3.48 5.46
N ARG A 39 14.04 4.29 6.42
CA ARG A 39 14.96 3.81 7.47
C ARG A 39 14.34 2.72 8.36
N TRP A 40 13.01 2.70 8.53
CA TRP A 40 12.32 1.69 9.32
C TRP A 40 11.95 0.43 8.52
N ILE A 41 12.04 0.45 7.18
CA ILE A 41 11.74 -0.71 6.35
C ILE A 41 12.69 -1.87 6.69
N ILE A 42 13.99 -1.61 6.77
CA ILE A 42 15.00 -2.63 7.09
C ILE A 42 14.76 -3.31 8.46
N PRO A 43 14.63 -2.59 9.58
CA PRO A 43 14.40 -3.23 10.87
C PRO A 43 13.04 -3.94 10.94
N LEU A 44 11.98 -3.37 10.34
CA LEU A 44 10.67 -4.02 10.32
C LEU A 44 10.67 -5.29 9.47
N MET A 45 11.38 -5.32 8.34
CA MET A 45 11.58 -6.54 7.55
C MET A 45 12.34 -7.61 8.33
N ALA A 46 13.43 -7.23 9.01
CA ALA A 46 14.17 -8.15 9.84
C ALA A 46 13.28 -8.76 10.95
N LEU A 47 12.47 -7.93 11.60
CA LEU A 47 11.50 -8.38 12.60
C LEU A 47 10.47 -9.34 11.99
N ALA A 48 9.92 -9.01 10.82
CA ALA A 48 8.94 -9.87 10.14
C ALA A 48 9.54 -11.24 9.80
N ILE A 49 10.79 -11.29 9.34
CA ILE A 49 11.50 -12.55 9.06
C ILE A 49 11.68 -13.37 10.34
N VAL A 50 12.10 -12.74 11.44
CA VAL A 50 12.25 -13.42 12.74
C VAL A 50 10.90 -13.97 13.22
N LEU A 51 9.85 -13.15 13.17
CA LEU A 51 8.50 -13.58 13.56
C LEU A 51 8.00 -14.74 12.69
N GLN A 52 8.29 -14.71 11.39
CA GLN A 52 7.92 -15.79 10.47
C GLN A 52 8.69 -17.08 10.76
N LEU A 53 9.99 -16.99 11.09
CA LEU A 53 10.78 -18.14 11.52
C LEU A 53 10.26 -18.72 12.84
N VAL A 54 9.99 -17.87 13.83
CA VAL A 54 9.39 -18.31 15.10
C VAL A 54 8.05 -19.00 14.83
N ARG A 55 7.18 -18.41 14.00
CA ARG A 55 5.91 -19.04 13.62
C ARG A 55 6.12 -20.37 12.90
N HIS A 56 7.13 -20.52 12.05
CA HIS A 56 7.35 -21.75 11.30
C HIS A 56 7.91 -22.90 12.17
N TYR A 57 8.74 -22.58 13.16
CA TYR A 57 9.39 -23.58 14.02
C TYR A 57 8.64 -23.85 15.34
N PHE A 58 7.83 -22.92 15.84
CA PHE A 58 7.14 -23.02 17.13
C PHE A 58 5.61 -23.14 17.05
N MET A 59 5.00 -22.96 15.88
CA MET A 59 3.56 -23.16 15.63
C MET A 59 3.34 -24.14 14.48
#